data_AF-A0A7W0WCJ2-F1
#
_entry.id   AF-A0A7W0WCJ2-F1
#
_cell.length_a   1.000
_cell.length_b   1.000
_cell.length_c   1.000
_cell.angle_alpha   90.00
_cell.angle_beta   90.00
_cell.angle_gamma   90.00
#
_symmetry.space_group_name_H-M   'P 1'
#
loop_
_entity.id
_entity.type
_entity.pdbx_description
1 polymer ?
#
loop_
_entity_poly.entity_id
_entity_poly.type
_entity_poly.pdbx_seq_one_letter_code
_entity_poly.pdbx_strand_id
1 'polypeptide(L)'
;MIAALAATGCGTNGLSEAGSGDTTRGKELFKGKCGQCHVLADAGAVGVIGPNLDDAFRQARADGLGEGTIQSVVRGQISYPVVDPPTGST
;
A
#
# COMPACT_ATOMS: atom_id res chain seq x y z
N MET A 1 -39.51 0.64 -19.00
CA MET A 1 -38.52 -0.46 -18.98
C MET A 1 -37.23 0.09 -18.40
N ILE A 2 -37.02 -0.07 -17.10
CA ILE A 2 -35.76 0.32 -16.44
C ILE A 2 -34.82 -0.85 -16.63
N ALA A 3 -33.85 -0.72 -17.53
CA ALA A 3 -32.79 -1.71 -17.69
C ALA A 3 -31.83 -1.55 -16.50
N ALA A 4 -32.00 -2.38 -15.48
CA ALA A 4 -30.98 -2.58 -14.47
C ALA A 4 -29.79 -3.29 -15.13
N LEU A 5 -28.72 -2.54 -15.42
CA LEU A 5 -27.43 -3.14 -15.68
C LEU A 5 -26.97 -3.76 -14.35
N ALA A 6 -27.25 -5.05 -14.17
CA ALA A 6 -26.52 -5.88 -13.22
C ALA A 6 -25.08 -5.94 -13.73
N ALA A 7 -24.26 -4.96 -13.32
CA ALA A 7 -22.82 -5.05 -13.47
C ALA A 7 -22.38 -6.21 -12.58
N THR A 8 -22.20 -7.39 -13.18
CA THR A 8 -21.31 -8.41 -12.66
C THR A 8 -19.92 -7.79 -12.65
N GLY A 9 -19.64 -6.99 -11.62
CA GLY A 9 -18.33 -6.39 -11.42
C GLY A 9 -17.33 -7.52 -11.27
N CYS A 10 -16.52 -7.78 -12.30
CA CYS A 10 -15.21 -8.37 -12.06
C CYS A 10 -14.60 -7.57 -10.92
N GLY A 11 -14.27 -8.22 -9.79
CA GLY A 11 -13.91 -7.58 -8.53
C GLY A 11 -12.69 -6.68 -8.66
N THR A 12 -12.87 -5.46 -9.16
CA THR A 12 -11.88 -4.41 -9.03
C THR A 12 -11.81 -4.13 -7.54
N ASN A 13 -10.64 -4.33 -6.96
CA ASN A 13 -10.27 -3.94 -5.59
C ASN A 13 -10.20 -2.40 -5.45
N GLY A 14 -11.21 -1.72 -6.01
CA GLY A 14 -11.24 -0.30 -6.37
C GLY A 14 -10.70 0.58 -5.26
N LEU A 15 -10.08 1.70 -5.62
CA LEU A 15 -9.46 2.62 -4.67
C LEU A 15 -10.43 2.97 -3.53
N SER A 16 -9.93 2.96 -2.30
CA SER A 16 -10.65 3.57 -1.18
C SER A 16 -10.83 5.06 -1.48
N GLU A 17 -11.90 5.65 -0.95
CA GLU A 17 -12.05 7.10 -0.99
C GLU A 17 -10.79 7.76 -0.41
N ALA A 18 -10.30 8.80 -1.10
CA ALA A 18 -9.11 9.52 -0.67
C ALA A 18 -9.31 10.02 0.76
N GLY A 19 -8.41 9.64 1.67
CA GLY A 19 -8.49 10.01 3.09
C GLY A 19 -9.37 9.11 3.97
N SER A 20 -9.89 7.98 3.46
CA SER A 20 -10.67 7.05 4.29
C SER A 20 -9.85 6.26 5.33
N GLY A 21 -8.52 6.41 5.35
CA GLY A 21 -7.62 5.73 6.27
C GLY A 21 -7.37 6.54 7.54
N ASP A 22 -7.41 5.90 8.70
CA ASP A 22 -6.97 6.50 9.96
C ASP A 22 -5.43 6.47 10.04
N THR A 23 -4.81 7.59 9.70
CA THR A 23 -3.35 7.75 9.72
C THR A 23 -2.78 7.71 11.13
N THR A 24 -3.55 8.12 12.15
CA THR A 24 -3.12 8.02 13.55
C THR A 24 -2.99 6.56 13.96
N ARG A 25 -4.04 5.78 13.69
CA ARG A 25 -4.01 4.34 13.93
C ARG A 25 -2.95 3.64 13.08
N GLY A 26 -2.76 4.08 11.84
CA GLY A 26 -1.71 3.58 10.95
C GLY A 26 -0.31 3.74 11.52
N LYS A 27 0.02 4.91 12.08
CA LYS A 27 1.32 5.17 12.73
C LYS A 27 1.55 4.28 13.95
N GLU A 28 0.52 4.05 14.76
CA GLU A 28 0.61 3.13 15.91
C GLU A 28 0.92 1.70 15.48
N LEU A 29 0.16 1.19 14.49
CA LEU A 29 0.37 -0.14 13.93
C LEU A 29 1.76 -0.27 13.31
N PHE A 30 2.20 0.74 12.56
CA PHE A 30 3.52 0.76 11.95
C PHE A 30 4.61 0.62 13.00
N LYS A 31 4.61 1.46 14.05
CA LYS A 31 5.60 1.38 15.13
C LYS A 31 5.65 0.00 15.79
N GLY A 32 4.49 -0.62 16.01
CA GLY A 32 4.40 -1.92 16.70
C GLY A 32 4.69 -3.15 15.83
N LYS A 33 4.72 -3.02 14.50
CA LYS A 33 4.82 -4.16 13.57
C LYS A 33 5.94 -4.05 12.55
N CYS A 34 6.27 -2.83 12.13
CA CYS A 34 7.23 -2.55 11.05
C CYS A 34 8.42 -1.71 11.53
N GLY A 35 8.19 -0.87 12.54
CA GLY A 35 9.13 0.15 12.99
C GLY A 35 10.42 -0.39 13.61
N GLN A 36 10.44 -1.66 14.04
CA GLN A 36 11.69 -2.30 14.46
C GLN A 36 12.66 -2.56 13.30
N CYS A 37 12.14 -2.72 12.08
CA CYS A 37 12.94 -3.02 10.91
C CYS A 37 13.10 -1.83 9.97
N HIS A 38 12.08 -0.98 9.83
CA HIS A 38 12.03 0.05 8.80
C HIS A 38 12.02 1.48 9.37
N VAL A 39 12.69 2.39 8.65
CA VAL A 39 12.57 3.83 8.85
C VAL A 39 11.27 4.30 8.21
N LEU A 40 10.54 5.14 8.93
CA LEU A 40 9.43 5.93 8.42
C LEU A 40 9.29 7.18 9.28
N ALA A 41 9.75 8.33 8.75
CA ALA A 41 9.82 9.58 9.49
C ALA A 41 8.44 10.01 10.01
N ASP A 42 7.38 9.82 9.22
CA ASP A 42 6.01 10.19 9.59
C ASP A 42 5.48 9.43 10.83
N ALA A 43 5.99 8.22 11.07
CA ALA A 43 5.68 7.40 12.25
C ALA A 43 6.73 7.54 13.37
N GLY A 44 7.82 8.29 13.17
CA GLY A 44 8.94 8.39 14.10
C GLY A 44 9.73 7.08 14.26
N ALA A 45 9.67 6.19 13.28
CA ALA A 45 10.36 4.90 13.31
C ALA A 45 11.78 5.02 12.74
N VAL A 46 12.73 4.32 13.36
CA VAL A 46 14.18 4.43 13.07
C VAL A 46 14.84 3.07 12.81
N GLY A 47 14.05 2.01 12.54
CA GLY A 47 14.60 0.69 12.24
C GLY A 47 15.39 0.67 10.94
N VAL A 48 16.60 0.11 10.94
CA VAL A 48 17.51 0.11 9.78
C VAL A 48 17.88 -1.30 9.29
N ILE A 49 17.10 -2.31 9.68
CA ILE A 49 17.29 -3.69 9.22
C ILE A 49 16.76 -3.83 7.78
N GLY A 50 15.59 -3.26 7.52
CA GLY A 50 14.97 -3.16 6.21
C GLY A 50 15.25 -1.82 5.53
N PRO A 51 14.85 -1.67 4.26
CA PRO A 51 14.96 -0.40 3.53
C PRO A 51 14.20 0.74 4.23
N ASN A 52 14.66 1.97 4.02
CA ASN A 52 13.94 3.17 4.41
C ASN A 52 12.66 3.31 3.58
N LEU A 53 11.49 3.34 4.23
CA LEU A 53 10.21 3.43 3.52
C LEU A 53 9.82 4.87 3.15
N ASP A 54 10.54 5.89 3.64
CA ASP A 54 10.43 7.25 3.10
C ASP A 54 10.96 7.33 1.64
N ASP A 55 11.75 6.34 1.21
CA ASP A 55 12.25 6.23 -0.16
C ASP A 55 11.34 5.43 -1.08
N ALA A 56 10.27 4.84 -0.54
CA ALA A 56 9.35 4.00 -1.30
C ALA A 56 8.74 4.78 -2.47
N PHE A 57 8.64 4.12 -3.63
CA PHE A 57 8.05 4.69 -4.86
C PHE A 57 8.72 6.00 -5.36
N ARG A 58 9.94 6.31 -4.94
CA ARG A 58 10.67 7.52 -5.38
C ARG A 58 10.78 7.61 -6.91
N GLN A 59 11.16 6.52 -7.58
CA GLN A 59 11.27 6.49 -9.04
C GLN A 59 9.90 6.63 -9.71
N ALA A 60 8.89 5.89 -9.24
CA ALA A 60 7.52 6.02 -9.76
C ALA A 60 7.02 7.49 -9.69
N ARG A 61 7.32 8.20 -8.60
CA ARG A 61 7.02 9.64 -8.47
C ARG A 61 7.82 10.49 -9.46
N ALA A 62 9.11 10.20 -9.63
CA ALA A 62 9.96 10.90 -10.59
C ALA A 62 9.48 10.70 -12.04
N ASP A 63 8.96 9.51 -12.35
CA ASP A 63 8.37 9.14 -13.65
C ASP A 63 6.97 9.74 -13.87
N GLY A 64 6.46 10.54 -12.91
CA GLY A 64 5.16 11.19 -13.01
C GLY A 64 3.96 10.28 -12.71
N LEU A 65 4.18 9.08 -12.14
CA LEU A 65 3.08 8.24 -11.66
C LEU A 65 2.48 8.89 -10.40
N GLY A 66 1.21 9.31 -10.52
CA GLY A 66 0.49 9.98 -9.45
C GLY A 66 0.12 9.08 -8.27
N GLU A 67 -0.22 9.71 -7.16
CA GLU A 67 -0.58 9.05 -5.90
C GLU A 67 -1.66 7.96 -6.06
N GLY A 68 -2.67 8.20 -6.91
CA GLY A 68 -3.71 7.19 -7.20
C GLY A 68 -3.17 5.91 -7.84
N THR A 69 -2.12 5.99 -8.66
CA THR A 69 -1.45 4.81 -9.23
C THR A 69 -0.73 4.03 -8.15
N ILE A 70 0.03 4.71 -7.28
CA ILE A 70 0.71 4.07 -6.15
C ILE A 70 -0.30 3.38 -5.23
N GLN A 71 -1.40 4.05 -4.89
CA GLN A 71 -2.46 3.47 -4.09
C GLN A 71 -3.11 2.25 -4.76
N SER A 72 -3.28 2.28 -6.08
CA SER A 72 -3.84 1.15 -6.84
C SER A 72 -2.93 -0.07 -6.77
N VAL A 73 -1.62 0.13 -6.95
CA VAL A 73 -0.62 -0.94 -6.86
C VAL A 73 -0.58 -1.53 -5.45
N VAL A 74 -0.50 -0.69 -4.42
CA VAL A 74 -0.46 -1.13 -3.02
C VAL A 74 -1.73 -1.89 -2.64
N ARG A 75 -2.91 -1.39 -3.04
CA ARG A 75 -4.17 -2.13 -2.83
C ARG A 75 -4.19 -3.46 -3.56
N GLY A 76 -3.63 -3.52 -4.77
CA GLY A 76 -3.39 -4.75 -5.52
C GLY A 76 -2.65 -5.78 -4.68
N GLN A 77 -1.51 -5.39 -4.13
CA GLN A 77 -0.66 -6.25 -3.31
C GLN A 77 -1.32 -6.70 -2.01
N ILE A 78 -2.12 -5.84 -1.37
CA ILE A 78 -2.89 -6.20 -0.17
C ILE A 78 -4.02 -7.19 -0.51
N SER A 79 -4.71 -6.98 -1.63
CA SER A 79 -5.86 -7.81 -2.04
C SER A 79 -5.42 -9.16 -2.59
N TYR A 80 -4.24 -9.20 -3.22
CA TYR A 80 -3.67 -10.37 -3.87
C TYR A 80 -2.22 -10.58 -3.40
N PRO A 81 -2.01 -10.90 -2.12
CA PRO A 81 -0.66 -11.09 -1.58
C PRO A 81 -0.03 -12.35 -2.17
N VAL A 82 1.26 -12.27 -2.49
CA VAL A 82 2.05 -13.44 -2.86
C VAL A 82 2.31 -14.24 -1.59
N VAL A 83 1.66 -15.39 -1.46
CA VAL A 83 1.80 -16.30 -0.29
C VAL A 83 2.94 -17.30 -0.44
N ASP A 84 3.42 -17.51 -1.66
CA ASP A 84 4.58 -18.35 -1.97
C ASP A 84 5.45 -17.61 -3.01
N PRO A 85 6.54 -16.95 -2.58
CA PRO A 85 7.40 -16.22 -3.50
C PRO A 85 8.14 -17.20 -4.42
N PRO A 86 8.13 -16.99 -5.75
CA PRO A 86 8.85 -17.85 -6.68
C PRO A 86 10.36 -17.66 -6.47
N THR A 87 10.95 -18.58 -5.68
CA THR A 87 12.38 -18.82 -5.44
C THR A 87 13.15 -17.80 -4.57
N GLY A 88 13.68 -18.28 -3.44
CA GLY A 88 14.99 -17.90 -2.88
C GLY A 88 15.08 -16.67 -1.98
N SER A 89 14.05 -15.83 -1.88
CA SER A 89 14.03 -14.71 -0.93
C SER A 89 13.45 -15.15 0.42
N THR A 90 14.24 -15.89 1.20
CA THR A 90 14.05 -16.04 2.65
C THR A 90 14.91 -15.05 3.40
#